data_AF-A0ABC8ZJ40-F1
#
_entry.id   AF-A0ABC8ZJ40-F1
#
_cell.length_a   1.000
_cell.length_b   1.000
_cell.length_c   1.000
_cell.angle_alpha   90.00
_cell.angle_beta   90.00
_cell.angle_gamma   90.00
#
_symmetry.space_group_name_H-M   'P 1'
#
loop_
_entity.id
_entity.type
_entity.pdbx_description
1 polymer ?
#
loop_
_entity_poly.entity_id
_entity_poly.type
_entity_poly.pdbx_seq_one_letter_code
_entity_poly.pdbx_strand_id
1 'polypeptide(L)'
;MAGDVGTELLRDRISDLPDAILVSILSLLRLDEAARCTVLASRWRCLFTSTLLLNFNANMPGRRDIIGTVNSILAAHPAAPVRSFSAGWSFLPRDQDLSGGGWLQELARRGVEELFLDFNFRDWSHRIPDSLFDCSSLKRLRARYCTFPDVPKAGAAPPLARLTEIELWRVSISDESVNFLLSQCTALERLKMNATSKFGRVHIRSPSLKVLDSDGDFDELFVECAPSLEWLFGHYMYMKGGSRRVCLRIAHAPKLKFLGYLGMNFEKIEIGETIFTEDRINVKTLMPSLKTLAIEVSYTEEGYIDWIIQLLNLFPCLEVLYITILGPGSKLLHQSRGTC
;
A
#
# COMPACT_ATOMS: atom_id res chain seq x y z
N MET A 1 -64.96 17.35 -24.02
CA MET A 1 -63.64 17.77 -23.53
C MET A 1 -63.04 16.59 -22.78
N ALA A 2 -62.22 15.79 -23.46
CA ALA A 2 -61.47 14.72 -22.82
C ALA A 2 -60.13 15.34 -22.39
N GLY A 3 -59.87 15.33 -21.09
CA GLY A 3 -58.64 15.83 -20.50
C GLY A 3 -57.46 14.98 -20.97
N ASP A 4 -56.46 15.68 -21.50
CA ASP A 4 -55.12 15.18 -21.76
C ASP A 4 -54.48 14.78 -20.42
N VAL A 5 -54.63 13.51 -20.04
CA VAL A 5 -53.95 12.94 -18.87
C VAL A 5 -52.56 12.58 -19.35
N GLY A 6 -51.62 13.46 -19.01
CA GLY A 6 -50.23 13.42 -19.44
C GLY A 6 -49.58 12.05 -19.29
N THR A 7 -49.14 11.52 -20.41
CA THR A 7 -47.99 10.62 -20.43
C THR A 7 -46.73 11.48 -20.33
N GLU A 8 -46.38 11.95 -19.13
CA GLU A 8 -44.98 12.16 -18.80
C GLU A 8 -44.31 10.77 -18.83
N LEU A 9 -44.01 10.31 -20.04
CA LEU A 9 -43.07 9.22 -20.24
C LEU A 9 -41.83 9.59 -19.44
N LEU A 10 -41.50 8.76 -18.44
CA LEU A 10 -40.30 8.89 -17.61
C LEU A 10 -39.11 9.15 -18.54
N ARG A 11 -38.74 10.43 -18.69
CA ARG A 11 -37.74 10.85 -19.66
C ARG A 11 -36.44 10.20 -19.24
N ASP A 12 -35.82 9.43 -20.14
CA ASP A 12 -34.54 8.79 -19.88
C ASP A 12 -33.43 9.86 -19.88
N ARG A 13 -33.26 10.50 -18.72
CA ARG A 13 -32.25 11.53 -18.47
C ARG A 13 -30.84 10.97 -18.47
N ILE A 14 -30.69 9.65 -18.38
CA ILE A 14 -29.38 8.99 -18.36
C ILE A 14 -28.84 8.91 -19.79
N SER A 15 -29.70 8.61 -20.77
CA SER A 15 -29.32 8.65 -22.19
C SER A 15 -28.93 10.04 -22.69
N ASP A 16 -29.39 11.12 -22.03
CA ASP A 16 -29.03 12.51 -22.34
C ASP A 16 -27.62 12.89 -21.84
N LEU A 17 -26.96 12.07 -21.01
CA LEU A 17 -25.63 12.39 -20.47
C LEU A 17 -24.53 12.32 -21.55
N PRO A 18 -23.48 13.16 -21.49
CA PRO A 18 -22.31 13.06 -22.37
C PRO A 18 -21.53 11.75 -22.18
N ASP A 19 -20.85 11.28 -23.22
CA ASP A 19 -20.06 10.04 -23.19
C ASP A 19 -19.05 10.03 -22.05
N ALA A 20 -18.39 11.17 -21.79
CA ALA A 20 -17.42 11.30 -20.71
C ALA A 20 -18.01 10.94 -19.33
N ILE A 21 -19.26 11.32 -19.07
CA ILE A 21 -19.93 11.02 -17.80
C ILE A 21 -20.33 9.55 -17.74
N LEU A 22 -20.83 8.99 -18.85
CA LEU A 22 -21.16 7.56 -18.95
C LEU A 22 -19.92 6.67 -18.75
N VAL A 23 -18.77 7.07 -19.31
CA VAL A 23 -17.46 6.46 -19.09
C VAL A 23 -17.06 6.54 -17.62
N SER A 24 -17.24 7.70 -16.97
CA SER A 24 -16.99 7.83 -15.53
C SER A 24 -17.87 6.90 -14.71
N ILE A 25 -19.17 6.80 -15.01
CA ILE A 25 -20.08 5.86 -14.33
C ILE A 25 -19.59 4.43 -14.50
N LEU A 26 -19.31 3.99 -15.74
CA LEU A 26 -18.81 2.64 -16.02
C LEU A 26 -17.48 2.34 -15.29
N SER A 27 -16.60 3.34 -15.14
CA SER A 27 -15.32 3.17 -14.45
C SER A 27 -15.44 2.97 -12.93
N LEU A 28 -16.58 3.34 -12.34
CA LEU A 28 -16.87 3.15 -10.91
C LEU A 28 -17.54 1.80 -10.62
N LEU A 29 -18.02 1.10 -11.66
CA LEU A 29 -18.69 -0.19 -11.54
C LEU A 29 -17.69 -1.34 -11.59
N ARG A 30 -18.05 -2.46 -10.97
CA ARG A 30 -17.34 -3.73 -11.21
C ARG A 30 -17.60 -4.18 -12.64
N LEU A 31 -16.71 -5.02 -13.16
CA LEU A 31 -16.79 -5.53 -14.52
C LEU A 31 -18.15 -6.18 -14.84
N ASP A 32 -18.71 -6.96 -13.91
CA ASP A 32 -19.99 -7.64 -14.08
C ASP A 32 -21.19 -6.67 -14.07
N GLU A 33 -21.13 -5.62 -13.26
CA GLU A 33 -22.13 -4.55 -13.22
C GLU A 33 -22.08 -3.70 -14.48
N ALA A 34 -20.88 -3.28 -14.88
CA ALA A 34 -20.64 -2.56 -16.12
C ALA A 34 -21.10 -3.37 -17.34
N ALA A 35 -20.90 -4.70 -17.33
CA ALA A 35 -21.38 -5.58 -18.39
C ALA A 35 -22.92 -5.59 -18.48
N ARG A 36 -23.63 -5.52 -17.36
CA ARG A 36 -25.11 -5.44 -17.35
C ARG A 36 -25.62 -4.13 -17.95
N CYS A 37 -24.89 -3.02 -17.79
CA CYS A 37 -25.24 -1.75 -18.42
C CYS A 37 -25.26 -1.82 -19.96
N THR A 38 -24.54 -2.77 -20.57
CA THR A 38 -24.53 -2.93 -22.04
C THR A 38 -25.89 -3.31 -22.63
N VAL A 39 -26.82 -3.83 -21.81
CA VAL A 39 -28.19 -4.17 -22.23
C VAL A 39 -29.10 -2.93 -22.29
N LEU A 40 -28.74 -1.84 -21.61
CA LEU A 40 -29.56 -0.63 -21.52
C LEU A 40 -29.64 0.12 -22.86
N ALA A 41 -28.54 0.19 -23.61
CA ALA A 41 -28.51 0.72 -24.98
C ALA A 41 -27.20 0.38 -25.70
N SER A 42 -27.22 0.42 -27.04
CA SER A 42 -26.03 0.20 -27.89
C SER A 42 -24.87 1.14 -27.54
N ARG A 43 -25.19 2.38 -27.16
CA ARG A 43 -24.21 3.39 -26.70
C ARG A 43 -23.43 2.90 -25.47
N TRP A 44 -24.10 2.32 -24.48
CA TRP A 44 -23.45 1.74 -23.31
C TRP A 44 -22.57 0.55 -23.66
N ARG A 45 -22.96 -0.28 -24.63
CA ARG A 45 -22.14 -1.38 -25.13
C ARG A 45 -20.84 -0.88 -25.78
N CYS A 46 -20.91 0.15 -26.61
CA CYS A 46 -19.72 0.76 -27.23
C CYS A 46 -18.81 1.41 -26.20
N LEU A 47 -19.36 2.22 -25.28
CA LEU A 47 -18.60 2.87 -24.22
C LEU A 47 -18.00 1.87 -23.24
N PHE A 48 -18.72 0.80 -22.91
CA PHE A 48 -18.23 -0.31 -22.11
C PHE A 48 -16.96 -0.89 -22.74
N THR A 49 -16.95 -1.25 -24.02
CA THR A 49 -15.73 -1.79 -24.66
C THR A 49 -14.53 -0.83 -24.66
N SER A 50 -14.76 0.48 -24.76
CA SER A 50 -13.69 1.48 -24.70
C SER A 50 -13.19 1.77 -23.27
N THR A 51 -14.05 1.58 -22.26
CA THR A 51 -13.76 1.91 -20.85
C THR A 51 -13.27 0.71 -20.05
N LEU A 52 -13.72 -0.50 -20.41
CA LEU A 52 -13.50 -1.78 -19.73
C LEU A 52 -12.05 -2.01 -19.35
N LEU A 53 -11.15 -1.62 -20.26
CA LEU A 53 -9.76 -2.01 -20.18
C LEU A 53 -8.94 -0.90 -19.58
N LEU A 54 -9.34 0.37 -19.69
CA LEU A 54 -8.67 1.46 -18.96
C LEU A 54 -8.71 1.25 -17.44
N ASN A 55 -9.86 0.84 -16.88
CA ASN A 55 -10.01 0.54 -15.45
C ASN A 55 -10.64 -0.85 -15.29
N PHE A 56 -9.80 -1.88 -15.25
CA PHE A 56 -10.24 -3.26 -15.21
C PHE A 56 -10.42 -3.74 -13.75
N ASN A 57 -11.65 -3.66 -13.24
CA ASN A 57 -12.01 -4.18 -11.92
C ASN A 57 -12.57 -5.61 -11.99
N ALA A 58 -11.70 -6.60 -11.86
CA ALA A 58 -11.98 -8.03 -11.87
C ALA A 58 -12.44 -8.59 -10.50
N ASN A 59 -12.87 -7.74 -9.56
CA ASN A 59 -13.44 -8.21 -8.29
C ASN A 59 -14.85 -8.81 -8.51
N MET A 60 -14.91 -10.13 -8.64
CA MET A 60 -16.13 -10.88 -8.97
C MET A 60 -16.50 -11.84 -7.82
N PRO A 61 -17.37 -11.43 -6.87
CA PRO A 61 -17.76 -12.27 -5.75
C PRO A 61 -18.43 -13.56 -6.22
N GLY A 62 -18.03 -14.69 -5.62
CA GLY A 62 -18.58 -16.00 -5.92
C GLY A 62 -18.03 -16.66 -7.20
N ARG A 63 -17.20 -15.97 -8.00
CA ARG A 63 -16.53 -16.57 -9.14
C ARG A 63 -15.24 -17.28 -8.70
N ARG A 64 -15.14 -18.58 -9.04
CA ARG A 64 -13.98 -19.41 -8.66
C ARG A 64 -12.77 -19.18 -9.57
N ASP A 65 -13.01 -19.03 -10.87
CA ASP A 65 -11.95 -18.82 -11.86
C ASP A 65 -11.89 -17.36 -12.35
N ILE A 66 -11.34 -16.50 -11.49
CA ILE A 66 -11.12 -15.09 -11.82
C ILE A 66 -10.02 -14.96 -12.87
N ILE A 67 -8.94 -15.74 -12.78
CA ILE A 67 -7.79 -15.66 -13.69
C ILE A 67 -8.17 -16.07 -15.12
N GLY A 68 -8.88 -17.19 -15.30
CA GLY A 68 -9.37 -17.60 -16.62
C GLY A 68 -10.36 -16.60 -17.21
N THR A 69 -11.16 -15.95 -16.38
CA THR A 69 -12.03 -14.85 -16.82
C THR A 69 -11.22 -13.64 -17.26
N VAL A 70 -10.23 -13.22 -16.48
CA VAL A 70 -9.31 -12.12 -16.82
C VAL A 70 -8.62 -12.41 -18.15
N ASN A 71 -8.04 -13.60 -18.30
CA ASN A 71 -7.39 -14.02 -19.54
C ASN A 71 -8.34 -14.03 -20.73
N SER A 72 -9.56 -14.54 -20.56
CA SER A 72 -10.57 -14.56 -21.63
C SER A 72 -10.93 -13.16 -22.09
N ILE A 73 -11.03 -12.20 -21.16
CA ILE A 73 -11.37 -10.80 -21.46
C ILE A 73 -10.19 -10.09 -22.12
N LEU A 74 -8.97 -10.29 -21.62
CA LEU A 74 -7.76 -9.78 -22.26
C LEU A 74 -7.64 -10.35 -23.70
N ALA A 75 -7.89 -11.64 -23.89
CA ALA A 75 -7.86 -12.29 -25.21
C ALA A 75 -8.95 -11.78 -26.16
N ALA A 76 -10.16 -11.49 -25.67
CA ALA A 76 -11.24 -10.90 -26.46
C ALA A 76 -10.94 -9.47 -26.93
N HIS A 77 -9.98 -8.79 -26.28
CA HIS A 77 -9.64 -7.39 -26.54
C HIS A 77 -8.13 -7.15 -26.65
N PRO A 78 -7.43 -7.70 -27.66
CA PRO A 78 -5.98 -7.79 -27.70
C PRO A 78 -5.25 -6.43 -27.83
N ALA A 79 -5.90 -5.42 -28.40
CA ALA A 79 -5.29 -4.11 -28.68
C ALA A 79 -5.62 -3.03 -27.63
N ALA A 80 -6.51 -3.33 -26.68
CA ALA A 80 -7.01 -2.31 -25.78
C ALA A 80 -6.09 -2.13 -24.55
N PRO A 81 -5.73 -0.87 -24.23
CA PRO A 81 -4.79 -0.57 -23.16
C PRO A 81 -5.42 -0.86 -21.79
N VAL A 82 -4.57 -1.21 -20.82
CA VAL A 82 -4.99 -1.36 -19.44
C VAL A 82 -4.19 -0.43 -18.56
N ARG A 83 -4.86 0.57 -17.97
CA ARG A 83 -4.19 1.59 -17.15
C ARG A 83 -4.27 1.25 -15.66
N SER A 84 -5.43 0.81 -15.19
CA SER A 84 -5.66 0.37 -13.81
C SER A 84 -6.25 -1.03 -13.82
N PHE A 85 -5.72 -1.90 -12.97
CA PHE A 85 -6.23 -3.25 -12.75
C PHE A 85 -6.45 -3.48 -11.26
N SER A 86 -7.62 -3.98 -10.92
CA SER A 86 -8.00 -4.33 -9.56
C SER A 86 -8.61 -5.73 -9.56
N ALA A 87 -8.11 -6.63 -8.72
CA ALA A 87 -8.69 -7.96 -8.56
C ALA A 87 -8.76 -8.33 -7.08
N GLY A 88 -9.90 -8.92 -6.71
CA GLY A 88 -10.19 -9.39 -5.37
C GLY A 88 -10.54 -10.87 -5.40
N TRP A 89 -9.89 -11.66 -4.56
CA TRP A 89 -10.08 -13.11 -4.50
C TRP A 89 -10.55 -13.55 -3.13
N SER A 90 -11.86 -13.63 -2.95
CA SER A 90 -12.44 -14.08 -1.67
C SER A 90 -12.31 -15.59 -1.45
N PHE A 91 -12.18 -16.39 -2.51
CA PHE A 91 -12.22 -17.85 -2.46
C PHE A 91 -11.22 -18.52 -3.44
N LEU A 92 -9.96 -18.13 -3.40
CA LEU A 92 -8.90 -18.86 -4.12
C LEU A 92 -8.56 -20.18 -3.39
N PRO A 93 -8.57 -21.34 -4.10
CA PRO A 93 -7.99 -22.57 -3.59
C PRO A 93 -6.51 -22.37 -3.27
N ARG A 94 -6.02 -22.91 -2.15
CA ARG A 94 -4.64 -22.74 -1.65
C ARG A 94 -3.56 -23.14 -2.67
N ASP A 95 -3.87 -24.11 -3.51
CA ASP A 95 -3.03 -24.71 -4.55
C ASP A 95 -3.14 -24.02 -5.92
N GLN A 96 -3.94 -22.96 -6.04
CA GLN A 96 -4.05 -22.20 -7.28
C GLN A 96 -2.74 -21.49 -7.61
N ASP A 97 -2.08 -21.91 -8.68
CA ASP A 97 -0.94 -21.17 -9.22
C ASP A 97 -1.43 -19.91 -9.96
N LEU A 98 -1.05 -18.76 -9.45
CA LEU A 98 -1.34 -17.44 -10.03
C LEU A 98 -0.32 -17.04 -11.10
N SER A 99 0.82 -17.74 -11.16
CA SER A 99 1.83 -17.59 -12.21
C SER A 99 1.30 -18.14 -13.54
N GLY A 100 0.33 -19.04 -13.48
CA GLY A 100 -0.38 -19.57 -14.63
C GLY A 100 -1.12 -18.49 -15.42
N GLY A 101 -1.08 -18.62 -16.75
CA GLY A 101 -1.93 -17.87 -17.67
C GLY A 101 -1.42 -16.48 -18.09
N GLY A 102 -0.26 -16.03 -17.60
CA GLY A 102 0.43 -14.85 -18.15
C GLY A 102 -0.33 -13.51 -18.02
N TRP A 103 -1.39 -13.46 -17.19
CA TRP A 103 -2.26 -12.30 -17.07
C TRP A 103 -1.50 -11.02 -16.70
N LEU A 104 -0.55 -11.12 -15.75
CA LEU A 104 0.25 -9.98 -15.29
C LEU A 104 1.26 -9.52 -16.35
N GLN A 105 1.83 -10.46 -17.13
CA GLN A 105 2.69 -10.14 -18.27
C GLN A 105 1.88 -9.41 -19.38
N GLU A 106 0.64 -9.83 -19.60
CA GLU A 106 -0.24 -9.17 -20.57
C GLU A 106 -0.68 -7.77 -20.08
N LEU A 107 -0.90 -7.57 -18.78
CA LEU A 107 -1.11 -6.25 -18.19
C LEU A 107 0.13 -5.36 -18.35
N ALA A 108 1.33 -5.91 -18.12
CA ALA A 108 2.60 -5.21 -18.35
C ALA A 108 2.72 -4.74 -19.81
N ARG A 109 2.44 -5.64 -20.78
CA ARG A 109 2.44 -5.32 -22.22
C ARG A 109 1.47 -4.19 -22.58
N ARG A 110 0.38 -4.07 -21.83
CA ARG A 110 -0.67 -3.05 -22.04
C ARG A 110 -0.43 -1.74 -21.29
N GLY A 111 0.69 -1.63 -20.57
CA GLY A 111 1.10 -0.38 -19.93
C GLY A 111 0.35 -0.06 -18.63
N VAL A 112 0.06 -1.09 -17.81
CA VAL A 112 -0.59 -0.88 -16.51
C VAL A 112 0.18 0.10 -15.63
N GLU A 113 -0.53 1.10 -15.12
CA GLU A 113 -0.01 2.14 -14.23
C GLU A 113 -0.41 1.90 -12.78
N GLU A 114 -1.51 1.19 -12.53
CA GLU A 114 -2.06 0.98 -11.19
C GLU A 114 -2.48 -0.48 -11.02
N LEU A 115 -1.98 -1.11 -9.96
CA LEU A 115 -2.27 -2.50 -9.66
C LEU A 115 -2.76 -2.62 -8.21
N PHE A 116 -3.98 -3.13 -8.04
CA PHE A 116 -4.58 -3.44 -6.74
C PHE A 116 -4.94 -4.93 -6.67
N LEU A 117 -4.27 -5.66 -5.79
CA LEU A 117 -4.46 -7.10 -5.59
C LEU A 117 -4.91 -7.37 -4.16
N ASP A 118 -6.12 -7.89 -3.98
CA ASP A 118 -6.69 -8.19 -2.67
C ASP A 118 -6.99 -9.69 -2.57
N PHE A 119 -6.14 -10.43 -1.86
CA PHE A 119 -6.25 -11.87 -1.72
C PHE A 119 -7.05 -12.27 -0.47
N ASN A 120 -7.30 -13.57 -0.32
CA ASN A 120 -8.08 -14.08 0.79
C ASN A 120 -7.34 -13.85 2.11
N PHE A 121 -7.93 -13.05 3.01
CA PHE A 121 -7.37 -12.78 4.34
C PHE A 121 -7.13 -14.02 5.22
N ARG A 122 -7.71 -15.17 4.86
CA ARG A 122 -7.53 -16.44 5.55
C ARG A 122 -6.37 -17.27 4.99
N ASP A 123 -5.73 -16.83 3.90
CA ASP A 123 -4.69 -17.60 3.22
C ASP A 123 -3.59 -16.72 2.60
N TRP A 124 -2.37 -16.83 3.14
CA TRP A 124 -1.20 -16.09 2.69
C TRP A 124 -0.31 -16.87 1.70
N SER A 125 -0.72 -18.08 1.28
CA SER A 125 0.08 -18.90 0.36
C SER A 125 0.12 -18.33 -1.07
N HIS A 126 -0.84 -17.47 -1.41
CA HIS A 126 -0.98 -16.92 -2.76
C HIS A 126 0.18 -16.00 -3.09
N ARG A 127 0.98 -16.40 -4.07
CA ARG A 127 2.15 -15.66 -4.51
C ARG A 127 1.83 -14.77 -5.70
N ILE A 128 2.23 -13.50 -5.65
CA ILE A 128 2.18 -12.64 -6.83
C ILE A 128 3.24 -13.15 -7.84
N PRO A 129 2.92 -13.26 -9.14
CA PRO A 129 3.89 -13.69 -10.15
C PRO A 129 5.08 -12.72 -10.29
N ASP A 130 6.26 -13.25 -10.60
CA ASP A 130 7.49 -12.45 -10.81
C ASP A 130 7.36 -11.47 -11.99
N SER A 131 6.41 -11.71 -12.92
CA SER A 131 6.07 -10.77 -14.01
C SER A 131 5.51 -9.42 -13.51
N LEU A 132 5.32 -9.25 -12.20
CA LEU A 132 5.14 -7.93 -11.57
C LEU A 132 6.29 -6.98 -11.95
N PHE A 133 7.51 -7.50 -12.01
CA PHE A 133 8.69 -6.72 -12.40
C PHE A 133 8.71 -6.40 -13.90
N ASP A 134 7.85 -6.98 -14.74
CA ASP A 134 7.76 -6.56 -16.15
C ASP A 134 6.95 -5.26 -16.32
N CYS A 135 6.22 -4.83 -15.27
CA CYS A 135 5.32 -3.69 -15.29
C CYS A 135 6.04 -2.32 -15.23
N SER A 136 6.85 -1.98 -16.23
CA SER A 136 7.65 -0.73 -16.29
C SER A 136 6.85 0.58 -16.26
N SER A 137 5.55 0.53 -16.57
CA SER A 137 4.65 1.70 -16.51
C SER A 137 4.01 1.90 -15.13
N LEU A 138 4.23 0.99 -14.19
CA LEU A 138 3.56 0.97 -12.89
C LEU A 138 3.96 2.20 -12.04
N LYS A 139 2.94 2.91 -11.56
CA LYS A 139 3.05 4.10 -10.69
C LYS A 139 2.56 3.81 -9.28
N ARG A 140 1.56 2.93 -9.13
CA ARG A 140 0.99 2.55 -7.84
C ARG A 140 0.81 1.04 -7.74
N LEU A 141 1.31 0.46 -6.66
CA LEU A 141 1.13 -0.95 -6.32
C LEU A 141 0.47 -1.07 -4.96
N ARG A 142 -0.64 -1.78 -4.90
CA ARG A 142 -1.31 -2.14 -3.65
C ARG A 142 -1.55 -3.64 -3.61
N ALA A 143 -1.05 -4.29 -2.58
CA ALA A 143 -1.19 -5.73 -2.42
C ALA A 143 -1.60 -6.09 -1.00
N ARG A 144 -2.57 -7.00 -0.87
CA ARG A 144 -3.11 -7.44 0.43
C ARG A 144 -3.15 -8.96 0.53
N TYR A 145 -2.76 -9.49 1.70
CA TYR A 145 -2.93 -10.90 2.05
C TYR A 145 -2.24 -11.91 1.13
N CYS A 146 -1.02 -11.63 0.70
CA CYS A 146 -0.30 -12.46 -0.27
C CYS A 146 1.19 -12.61 0.06
N THR A 147 1.89 -13.43 -0.71
CA THR A 147 3.35 -13.50 -0.73
C THR A 147 3.88 -12.68 -1.91
N PHE A 148 4.82 -11.77 -1.63
CA PHE A 148 5.48 -10.95 -2.64
C PHE A 148 6.43 -11.81 -3.50
N PRO A 149 6.67 -11.48 -4.78
CA PRO A 149 7.59 -12.24 -5.61
C PRO A 149 9.03 -12.16 -5.09
N ASP A 150 9.83 -13.21 -5.30
CA ASP A 150 11.23 -13.23 -4.84
C ASP A 150 12.06 -12.43 -5.84
N VAL A 151 13.29 -12.08 -5.46
CA VAL A 151 14.22 -11.40 -6.37
C VAL A 151 14.37 -12.21 -7.67
N PRO A 152 14.11 -11.61 -8.85
CA PRO A 152 14.27 -12.30 -10.12
C PRO A 152 15.71 -12.77 -10.31
N LYS A 153 15.90 -14.00 -10.80
CA LYS A 153 17.23 -14.60 -11.01
C LYS A 153 18.05 -13.97 -12.15
N ALA A 154 17.51 -13.00 -12.87
CA ALA A 154 18.15 -12.37 -14.03
C ALA A 154 18.18 -10.84 -13.92
N GLY A 155 19.36 -10.25 -14.11
CA GLY A 155 19.57 -8.82 -14.15
C GLY A 155 18.93 -8.19 -15.39
N ALA A 156 17.84 -7.47 -15.19
CA ALA A 156 17.26 -6.55 -16.15
C ALA A 156 17.12 -5.17 -15.51
N ALA A 157 17.26 -4.13 -16.33
CA ALA A 157 17.17 -2.69 -16.02
C ALA A 157 15.98 -2.33 -15.11
N PRO A 158 16.01 -1.21 -14.35
CA PRO A 158 15.13 -0.96 -13.21
C PRO A 158 13.65 -1.13 -13.57
N PRO A 159 13.03 -2.27 -13.20
CA PRO A 159 11.73 -2.67 -13.70
C PRO A 159 10.60 -1.73 -13.28
N LEU A 160 10.83 -0.89 -12.26
CA LEU A 160 9.79 -0.13 -11.56
C LEU A 160 10.19 1.33 -11.32
N ALA A 161 11.01 1.93 -12.21
CA ALA A 161 11.50 3.30 -12.05
C ALA A 161 10.39 4.37 -11.93
N ARG A 162 9.19 4.11 -12.46
CA ARG A 162 8.04 5.02 -12.41
C ARG A 162 7.17 4.85 -11.17
N LEU A 163 7.48 3.87 -10.31
CA LEU A 163 6.69 3.54 -9.14
C LEU A 163 6.84 4.62 -8.07
N THR A 164 5.73 5.27 -7.74
CA THR A 164 5.66 6.39 -6.79
C THR A 164 5.05 6.00 -5.44
N GLU A 165 4.24 4.96 -5.41
CA GLU A 165 3.53 4.51 -4.21
C GLU A 165 3.51 2.97 -4.18
N ILE A 166 3.97 2.37 -3.08
CA ILE A 166 3.58 1.00 -2.75
C ILE A 166 2.92 0.90 -1.38
N GLU A 167 1.83 0.13 -1.33
CA GLU A 167 1.08 -0.21 -0.12
C GLU A 167 0.97 -1.74 -0.01
N LEU A 168 1.62 -2.30 0.99
CA LEU A 168 1.57 -3.73 1.31
C LEU A 168 0.84 -3.90 2.64
N TRP A 169 -0.20 -4.72 2.65
CA TRP A 169 -0.95 -5.02 3.86
C TRP A 169 -1.07 -6.52 4.09
N ARG A 170 -0.54 -7.03 5.20
CA ARG A 170 -0.48 -8.47 5.49
C ARG A 170 0.19 -9.26 4.37
N VAL A 171 1.32 -8.75 3.89
CA VAL A 171 2.11 -9.35 2.81
C VAL A 171 3.37 -10.03 3.37
N SER A 172 3.68 -11.22 2.88
CA SER A 172 4.92 -11.92 3.18
C SER A 172 6.01 -11.53 2.18
N ILE A 173 7.12 -10.93 2.63
CA ILE A 173 8.21 -10.41 1.78
C ILE A 173 9.55 -10.56 2.53
N SER A 174 10.62 -10.97 1.84
CA SER A 174 11.95 -11.15 2.46
C SER A 174 12.76 -9.84 2.51
N ASP A 175 13.77 -9.79 3.40
CA ASP A 175 14.75 -8.68 3.48
C ASP A 175 15.36 -8.38 2.10
N GLU A 176 15.76 -9.42 1.34
CA GLU A 176 16.37 -9.24 0.02
C GLU A 176 15.38 -8.64 -0.99
N SER A 177 14.12 -9.06 -0.93
CA SER A 177 13.07 -8.61 -1.86
C SER A 177 12.67 -7.15 -1.62
N VAL A 178 12.61 -6.70 -0.35
CA VAL A 178 12.40 -5.28 -0.03
C VAL A 178 13.55 -4.43 -0.54
N ASN A 179 14.79 -4.83 -0.25
CA ASN A 179 15.99 -4.12 -0.71
C ASN A 179 16.07 -4.05 -2.23
N PHE A 180 15.77 -5.16 -2.89
CA PHE A 180 15.68 -5.21 -4.34
C PHE A 180 14.62 -4.24 -4.84
N LEU A 181 13.38 -4.32 -4.34
CA LEU A 181 12.28 -3.43 -4.74
C LEU A 181 12.67 -1.94 -4.61
N LEU A 182 13.23 -1.53 -3.47
CA LEU A 182 13.66 -0.15 -3.23
C LEU A 182 14.79 0.29 -4.17
N SER A 183 15.74 -0.61 -4.46
CA SER A 183 16.83 -0.31 -5.40
C SER A 183 16.35 -0.10 -6.84
N GLN A 184 15.21 -0.69 -7.21
CA GLN A 184 14.62 -0.57 -8.54
C GLN A 184 13.69 0.65 -8.69
N CYS A 185 13.26 1.28 -7.59
CA CYS A 185 12.29 2.38 -7.61
C CYS A 185 12.98 3.73 -7.36
N THR A 186 13.29 4.47 -8.44
CA THR A 186 13.97 5.77 -8.36
C THR A 186 13.04 6.96 -8.10
N ALA A 187 11.73 6.80 -8.29
CA ALA A 187 10.72 7.83 -8.09
C ALA A 187 9.77 7.55 -6.91
N LEU A 188 10.10 6.58 -6.05
CA LEU A 188 9.24 6.17 -4.95
C LEU A 188 9.06 7.32 -3.95
N GLU A 189 7.83 7.78 -3.75
CA GLU A 189 7.50 8.86 -2.82
C GLU A 189 6.86 8.32 -1.52
N ARG A 190 6.11 7.22 -1.60
CA ARG A 190 5.35 6.66 -0.47
C ARG A 190 5.54 5.14 -0.40
N LEU A 191 6.00 4.67 0.75
CA LEU A 191 6.09 3.25 1.09
C LEU A 191 5.23 2.99 2.32
N LYS A 192 4.23 2.14 2.18
CA LYS A 192 3.43 1.64 3.30
C LYS A 192 3.57 0.13 3.42
N MET A 193 3.96 -0.36 4.58
CA MET A 193 4.14 -1.77 4.90
C MET A 193 3.49 -2.04 6.24
N ASN A 194 2.38 -2.76 6.23
CA ASN A 194 1.55 -2.97 7.40
C ASN A 194 1.29 -4.46 7.59
N ALA A 195 1.54 -4.99 8.77
CA ALA A 195 1.44 -6.39 9.16
C ALA A 195 2.21 -7.33 8.22
N THR A 196 3.34 -6.84 7.70
CA THR A 196 4.17 -7.58 6.74
C THR A 196 5.20 -8.44 7.46
N SER A 197 5.45 -9.65 6.94
CA SER A 197 6.25 -10.68 7.64
C SER A 197 7.33 -11.29 6.74
N LYS A 198 8.23 -12.07 7.33
CA LYS A 198 9.45 -12.69 6.75
C LYS A 198 10.64 -11.74 6.55
N PHE A 199 10.55 -10.50 7.01
CA PHE A 199 11.73 -9.66 7.14
C PHE A 199 12.05 -9.38 8.61
N GLY A 200 13.33 -9.47 8.95
CA GLY A 200 13.84 -9.11 10.27
C GLY A 200 14.40 -7.69 10.26
N ARG A 201 14.92 -7.23 9.11
CA ARG A 201 15.61 -5.95 8.99
C ARG A 201 15.12 -5.20 7.76
N VAL A 202 14.53 -4.04 7.99
CA VAL A 202 14.08 -3.13 6.93
C VAL A 202 15.18 -2.10 6.70
N HIS A 203 15.84 -2.21 5.55
CA HIS A 203 16.90 -1.28 5.17
C HIS A 203 16.43 -0.32 4.07
N ILE A 204 16.31 0.96 4.40
CA ILE A 204 15.76 1.99 3.52
C ILE A 204 16.88 2.81 2.89
N ARG A 205 17.07 2.62 1.58
CA ARG A 205 17.90 3.46 0.71
C ARG A 205 17.03 3.97 -0.45
N SER A 206 16.48 5.17 -0.31
CA SER A 206 15.67 5.77 -1.38
C SER A 206 15.77 7.30 -1.34
N PRO A 207 16.35 7.92 -2.38
CA PRO A 207 16.53 9.37 -2.43
C PRO A 207 15.23 10.16 -2.61
N SER A 208 14.20 9.53 -3.18
CA SER A 208 12.90 10.14 -3.50
C SER A 208 11.84 9.97 -2.42
N LEU A 209 12.04 9.04 -1.48
CA LEU A 209 11.02 8.66 -0.50
C LEU A 209 10.68 9.85 0.40
N LYS A 210 9.38 10.19 0.48
CA LYS A 210 8.84 11.29 1.30
C LYS A 210 8.10 10.76 2.52
N VAL A 211 7.35 9.67 2.35
CA VAL A 211 6.56 9.03 3.41
C VAL A 211 6.96 7.57 3.53
N LEU A 212 7.36 7.18 4.73
CA LEU A 212 7.52 5.79 5.13
C LEU A 212 6.51 5.50 6.23
N ASP A 213 5.71 4.46 6.04
CA ASP A 213 4.70 4.00 6.97
C ASP A 213 4.92 2.51 7.17
N SER A 214 5.42 2.13 8.32
CA SER A 214 5.74 0.75 8.66
C SER A 214 5.17 0.40 10.02
N ASP A 215 4.59 -0.78 10.16
CA ASP A 215 4.29 -1.32 11.48
C ASP A 215 5.52 -2.00 12.10
N GLY A 216 5.57 -2.09 13.43
CA GLY A 216 6.76 -2.60 14.14
C GLY A 216 6.95 -4.12 14.16
N ASP A 217 6.52 -4.85 13.14
CA ASP A 217 6.77 -6.31 13.04
C ASP A 217 8.16 -6.62 12.43
N PHE A 218 9.18 -5.86 12.81
CA PHE A 218 10.58 -6.06 12.43
C PHE A 218 11.50 -6.01 13.66
N ASP A 219 12.70 -6.55 13.54
CA ASP A 219 13.73 -6.45 14.58
C ASP A 219 14.53 -5.13 14.42
N GLU A 220 14.77 -4.67 13.19
CA GLU A 220 15.50 -3.42 12.90
C GLU A 220 14.86 -2.64 11.74
N LEU A 221 14.69 -1.33 11.90
CA LEU A 221 14.43 -0.39 10.81
C LEU A 221 15.62 0.56 10.68
N PHE A 222 16.36 0.44 9.59
CA PHE A 222 17.50 1.29 9.29
C PHE A 222 17.24 2.17 8.06
N VAL A 223 17.03 3.46 8.33
CA VAL A 223 17.01 4.52 7.32
C VAL A 223 18.44 5.01 7.10
N GLU A 224 19.14 4.39 6.16
CA GLU A 224 20.53 4.75 5.85
C GLU A 224 20.61 6.07 5.09
N CYS A 225 19.88 6.18 3.98
CA CYS A 225 19.93 7.36 3.13
C CYS A 225 18.56 7.62 2.50
N ALA A 226 17.84 8.58 3.08
CA ALA A 226 16.55 9.06 2.60
C ALA A 226 16.46 10.60 2.71
N PRO A 227 17.21 11.34 1.88
CA PRO A 227 17.31 12.81 1.95
C PRO A 227 15.99 13.56 1.74
N SER A 228 15.01 12.92 1.10
CA SER A 228 13.68 13.50 0.86
C SER A 228 12.63 13.09 1.89
N LEU A 229 12.99 12.26 2.88
CA LEU A 229 12.03 11.72 3.84
C LEU A 229 11.53 12.83 4.76
N GLU A 230 10.21 13.00 4.78
CA GLU A 230 9.51 14.03 5.54
C GLU A 230 8.66 13.44 6.66
N TRP A 231 8.08 12.25 6.44
CA TRP A 231 7.22 11.56 7.42
C TRP A 231 7.65 10.10 7.62
N LEU A 232 7.92 9.73 8.87
CA LEU A 232 8.10 8.35 9.31
C LEU A 232 6.93 7.96 10.24
N PHE A 233 6.10 7.02 9.81
CA PHE A 233 5.04 6.38 10.58
C PHE A 233 5.47 5.00 11.07
N GLY A 234 5.35 4.74 12.36
CA GLY A 234 5.80 3.55 13.08
C GLY A 234 4.66 2.92 13.87
N HIS A 235 3.61 2.45 13.22
CA HIS A 235 2.41 1.99 13.93
C HIS A 235 2.66 0.68 14.70
N TYR A 236 1.97 0.51 15.85
CA TYR A 236 1.92 -0.77 16.57
C TYR A 236 3.28 -1.36 16.98
N MET A 237 4.32 -0.52 17.10
CA MET A 237 5.67 -0.96 17.50
C MET A 237 5.73 -1.57 18.92
N TYR A 238 4.67 -1.40 19.70
CA TYR A 238 4.49 -2.01 21.02
C TYR A 238 3.84 -3.40 20.98
N MET A 239 3.23 -3.84 19.86
CA MET A 239 2.37 -5.05 19.82
C MET A 239 3.12 -6.37 19.71
N LYS A 240 4.46 -6.38 19.59
CA LYS A 240 5.24 -7.63 19.60
C LYS A 240 5.20 -8.22 21.01
N GLY A 241 4.30 -9.17 21.23
CA GLY A 241 4.20 -9.91 22.48
C GLY A 241 5.50 -10.63 22.78
N GLY A 242 6.15 -10.30 23.91
CA GLY A 242 7.28 -11.03 24.48
C GLY A 242 8.65 -10.69 23.88
N SER A 243 9.49 -10.04 24.70
CA SER A 243 10.96 -10.01 24.68
C SER A 243 11.72 -9.46 23.46
N ARG A 244 11.14 -9.29 22.27
CA ARG A 244 11.84 -8.71 21.11
C ARG A 244 11.60 -7.21 21.01
N ARG A 245 12.61 -6.44 21.41
CA ARG A 245 12.66 -4.98 21.30
C ARG A 245 13.07 -4.57 19.88
N VAL A 246 12.58 -3.43 19.40
CA VAL A 246 12.85 -2.93 18.04
C VAL A 246 14.09 -2.02 18.05
N CYS A 247 14.94 -2.10 17.04
CA CYS A 247 16.02 -1.13 16.81
C CYS A 247 15.62 -0.15 15.69
N LEU A 248 15.59 1.15 15.98
CA LEU A 248 15.36 2.21 14.99
C LEU A 248 16.67 2.95 14.73
N ARG A 249 17.10 3.04 13.47
CA ARG A 249 18.33 3.73 13.09
C ARG A 249 18.05 4.70 11.94
N ILE A 250 18.40 5.96 12.12
CA ILE A 250 18.24 7.01 11.13
C ILE A 250 19.61 7.68 10.94
N ALA A 251 20.32 7.30 9.89
CA ALA A 251 21.64 7.88 9.60
C ALA A 251 21.52 9.21 8.85
N HIS A 252 20.73 9.25 7.76
CA HIS A 252 20.61 10.45 6.93
C HIS A 252 19.19 10.70 6.41
N ALA A 253 18.45 11.53 7.16
CA ALA A 253 17.10 12.02 6.80
C ALA A 253 16.91 13.50 7.19
N PRO A 254 17.65 14.45 6.57
CA PRO A 254 17.68 15.86 6.95
C PRO A 254 16.36 16.63 6.82
N LYS A 255 15.39 16.11 6.06
CA LYS A 255 14.07 16.74 5.87
C LYS A 255 12.98 16.14 6.76
N LEU A 256 13.33 15.24 7.67
CA LEU A 256 12.35 14.54 8.49
C LEU A 256 11.66 15.55 9.42
N LYS A 257 10.36 15.75 9.20
CA LYS A 257 9.50 16.69 9.94
C LYS A 257 8.60 15.97 10.94
N PHE A 258 8.18 14.75 10.62
CA PHE A 258 7.31 13.93 11.45
C PHE A 258 7.96 12.59 11.76
N LEU A 259 7.93 12.22 13.03
CA LEU A 259 8.37 10.93 13.55
C LEU A 259 7.34 10.44 14.57
N GLY A 260 6.75 9.28 14.33
CA GLY A 260 5.79 8.65 15.25
C GLY A 260 5.15 7.45 14.59
N TYR A 261 4.28 6.63 15.14
CA TYR A 261 3.80 6.45 16.51
C TYR A 261 4.82 5.60 17.30
N LEU A 262 5.88 6.23 17.81
CA LEU A 262 6.95 5.49 18.49
C LEU A 262 6.44 4.88 19.81
N GLY A 263 6.43 3.56 19.93
CA GLY A 263 6.17 2.86 21.19
C GLY A 263 7.35 2.95 22.16
N MET A 264 7.16 2.58 23.43
CA MET A 264 8.26 2.52 24.41
C MET A 264 9.17 1.30 24.27
N ASN A 265 8.76 0.29 23.49
CA ASN A 265 9.41 -1.03 23.43
C ASN A 265 10.63 -1.11 22.46
N PHE A 266 11.43 -0.04 22.36
CA PHE A 266 12.66 -0.03 21.57
C PHE A 266 13.86 -0.55 22.37
N GLU A 267 14.75 -1.27 21.71
CA GLU A 267 16.07 -1.65 22.25
C GLU A 267 16.98 -0.42 22.22
N LYS A 268 16.93 0.25 21.08
CA LYS A 268 17.83 1.34 20.74
C LYS A 268 17.19 2.21 19.67
N ILE A 269 17.33 3.52 19.84
CA ILE A 269 17.07 4.52 18.80
C ILE A 269 18.42 5.18 18.48
N GLU A 270 18.87 5.05 17.23
CA GLU A 270 20.06 5.73 16.72
C GLU A 270 19.65 6.83 15.75
N ILE A 271 20.12 8.05 15.99
CA ILE A 271 19.91 9.19 15.10
C ILE A 271 21.27 9.82 14.83
N GLY A 272 21.81 9.63 13.63
CA GLY A 272 23.18 10.01 13.31
C GLY A 272 24.17 9.32 14.26
N GLU A 273 24.91 10.11 15.04
CA GLU A 273 25.83 9.60 16.07
C GLU A 273 25.19 9.52 17.47
N THR A 274 23.95 9.97 17.61
CA THR A 274 23.21 9.87 18.87
C THR A 274 22.69 8.46 19.07
N ILE A 275 22.94 7.92 20.25
CA ILE A 275 22.43 6.62 20.69
C ILE A 275 21.53 6.87 21.89
N PHE A 276 20.30 6.40 21.79
CA PHE A 276 19.30 6.42 22.84
C PHE A 276 18.92 4.98 23.20
N THR A 277 19.13 4.62 24.45
CA THR A 277 18.77 3.33 25.06
C THR A 277 18.06 3.60 26.38
N GLU A 278 17.38 2.60 26.93
CA GLU A 278 16.64 2.73 28.20
C GLU A 278 17.48 3.29 29.36
N ASP A 279 18.74 2.87 29.47
CA ASP A 279 19.61 3.25 30.60
C ASP A 279 20.52 4.44 30.31
N ARG A 280 20.72 4.78 29.03
CA ARG A 280 21.78 5.71 28.59
C ARG A 280 21.40 6.48 27.35
N ILE A 281 21.63 7.78 27.40
CA ILE A 281 21.63 8.66 26.23
C ILE A 281 23.04 9.18 25.99
N ASN A 282 23.50 9.08 24.75
CA ASN A 282 24.68 9.77 24.29
C ASN A 282 24.27 10.70 23.15
N VAL A 283 23.93 11.94 23.49
CA VAL A 283 23.50 12.95 22.50
C VAL A 283 24.74 13.54 21.82
N LYS A 284 24.90 13.26 20.53
CA LYS A 284 25.97 13.82 19.68
C LYS A 284 25.42 14.56 18.46
N THR A 285 24.29 14.08 17.95
CA THR A 285 23.56 14.62 16.82
C THR A 285 22.16 15.02 17.26
N LEU A 286 21.80 16.29 17.05
CA LEU A 286 20.44 16.78 17.21
C LEU A 286 19.69 16.71 15.88
N MET A 287 18.37 16.57 15.93
CA MET A 287 17.51 16.58 14.74
C MET A 287 16.61 17.84 14.76
N PRO A 288 17.13 19.01 14.34
CA PRO A 288 16.36 20.26 14.31
C PRO A 288 15.28 20.29 13.22
N SER A 289 15.31 19.35 12.27
CA SER A 289 14.28 19.25 11.22
C SER A 289 12.93 18.77 11.76
N LEU A 290 12.92 18.04 12.89
CA LEU A 290 11.73 17.41 13.41
C LEU A 290 10.80 18.44 14.07
N LYS A 291 9.54 18.49 13.59
CA LYS A 291 8.50 19.42 14.05
C LYS A 291 7.40 18.73 14.84
N THR A 292 7.11 17.48 14.49
CA THR A 292 6.06 16.70 15.13
C THR A 292 6.58 15.35 15.56
N LEU A 293 6.37 15.04 16.83
CA LEU A 293 6.69 13.75 17.43
C LEU A 293 5.38 13.13 17.92
N ALA A 294 5.10 11.90 17.51
CA ALA A 294 3.98 11.12 18.05
C ALA A 294 4.51 9.87 18.76
N ILE A 295 4.13 9.71 20.03
CA ILE A 295 4.55 8.60 20.90
C ILE A 295 3.34 7.82 21.39
N GLU A 296 3.53 6.51 21.53
CA GLU A 296 2.58 5.58 22.13
C GLU A 296 3.16 5.06 23.45
N VAL A 297 2.46 5.33 24.55
CA VAL A 297 2.94 5.02 25.90
C VAL A 297 1.97 4.11 26.62
N SER A 298 2.50 3.14 27.38
CA SER A 298 1.70 2.35 28.32
C SER A 298 1.82 2.97 29.70
N TYR A 299 0.69 3.40 30.30
CA TYR A 299 0.70 3.99 31.64
C TYR A 299 1.06 2.98 32.75
N THR A 300 1.13 1.70 32.40
CA THR A 300 1.50 0.61 33.32
C THR A 300 3.01 0.46 33.48
N GLU A 301 3.81 1.07 32.61
CA GLU A 301 5.27 1.00 32.68
C GLU A 301 5.81 2.16 33.53
N GLU A 302 6.65 1.86 34.53
CA GLU A 302 7.36 2.90 35.29
C GLU A 302 8.43 3.58 34.39
N GLY A 303 8.74 4.85 34.66
CA GLY A 303 9.81 5.57 33.95
C GLY A 303 9.45 6.13 32.57
N TYR A 304 8.21 6.00 32.10
CA TYR A 304 7.79 6.55 30.80
C TYR A 304 7.97 8.07 30.70
N ILE A 305 7.76 8.82 31.78
CA ILE A 305 7.93 10.28 31.79
C ILE A 305 9.39 10.64 31.56
N ASP A 306 10.32 9.99 32.27
CA ASP A 306 11.75 10.22 32.10
C ASP A 306 12.18 9.86 30.68
N TRP A 307 11.71 8.73 30.15
CA TRP A 307 11.95 8.34 28.77
C TRP A 307 11.49 9.40 27.76
N ILE A 308 10.31 9.99 27.94
CA ILE A 308 9.80 11.08 27.07
C ILE A 308 10.71 12.30 27.19
N ILE A 309 11.01 12.76 28.41
CA ILE A 309 11.84 13.96 28.63
C ILE A 309 13.21 13.78 27.97
N GLN A 310 13.79 12.60 28.14
CA GLN A 310 15.06 12.21 27.56
C GLN A 310 15.01 12.20 26.03
N LEU A 311 13.94 11.65 25.43
CA LEU A 311 13.73 11.63 23.99
C LEU A 311 13.56 13.04 23.41
N LEU A 312 12.87 13.95 24.12
CA LEU A 312 12.67 15.33 23.70
C LEU A 312 13.99 16.12 23.56
N ASN A 313 15.03 15.75 24.31
CA ASN A 313 16.35 16.38 24.19
C ASN A 313 16.99 16.20 22.81
N LEU A 314 16.48 15.28 21.97
CA LEU A 314 16.97 15.06 20.61
C LEU A 314 16.41 16.06 19.58
N PHE A 315 15.32 16.74 19.92
CA PHE A 315 14.48 17.48 18.98
C PHE A 315 14.33 18.96 19.39
N PRO A 316 15.38 19.78 19.18
CA PRO A 316 15.42 21.16 19.70
C PRO A 316 14.38 22.11 19.08
N CYS A 317 13.78 21.74 17.95
CA CYS A 317 12.81 22.57 17.21
C CYS A 317 11.42 21.94 17.12
N LEU A 318 11.09 21.04 18.07
CA LEU A 318 9.80 20.37 18.14
C LEU A 318 8.67 21.38 18.43
N GLU A 319 7.60 21.31 17.64
CA GLU A 319 6.44 22.20 17.74
C GLU A 319 5.22 21.47 18.32
N VAL A 320 5.05 20.19 17.99
CA VAL A 320 3.89 19.38 18.38
C VAL A 320 4.32 18.03 18.93
N LEU A 321 3.85 17.70 20.13
CA LEU A 321 4.00 16.39 20.75
C LEU A 321 2.61 15.73 20.88
N TYR A 322 2.41 14.63 20.16
CA TYR A 322 1.23 13.78 20.31
C TYR A 322 1.55 12.61 21.23
N ILE A 323 0.75 12.43 22.29
CA ILE A 323 0.89 11.30 23.21
C ILE A 323 -0.38 10.48 23.14
N THR A 324 -0.25 9.23 22.72
CA THR A 324 -1.34 8.24 22.73
C THR A 324 -1.12 7.29 23.89
N ILE A 325 -2.09 7.23 24.80
CA ILE A 325 -2.04 6.33 25.95
C ILE A 325 -2.69 5.00 25.56
N LEU A 326 -1.92 3.92 25.65
CA LEU A 326 -2.37 2.56 25.41
C LEU A 326 -3.05 2.04 26.68
N GLY A 327 -4.33 1.67 26.57
CA GLY A 327 -5.09 1.10 27.68
C GLY A 327 -4.95 -0.43 27.76
N PRO A 328 -5.11 -1.05 28.94
CA PRO A 328 -5.22 -2.50 29.07
C PRO A 328 -6.47 -2.94 28.31
N GLY A 329 -6.27 -3.52 27.13
CA GLY A 329 -7.35 -3.94 26.25
C GLY A 329 -7.60 -3.06 25.02
N SER A 330 -6.70 -2.14 24.65
CA SER A 330 -6.73 -1.48 23.34
C SER A 330 -6.38 -2.44 22.19
N LYS A 331 -7.18 -3.51 22.02
CA LYS A 331 -7.45 -4.09 20.71
C LYS A 331 -8.36 -3.08 20.00
N LEU A 332 -7.77 -2.02 19.46
CA LEU A 332 -8.54 -1.09 18.65
C LEU A 332 -8.93 -1.81 17.36
N LEU A 333 -10.24 -1.95 17.23
CA LEU A 333 -11.00 -2.47 16.12
C LEU A 333 -10.40 -1.99 14.79
N HIS A 334 -10.29 -2.93 13.85
CA HIS A 334 -10.12 -2.66 12.43
C HIS A 334 -11.01 -1.50 11.98
N GLN A 335 -10.47 -0.28 11.93
CA GLN A 335 -11.09 0.77 11.13
C GLN A 335 -10.64 0.54 9.70
N SER A 336 -11.48 -0.20 8.98
CA SER A 336 -11.69 0.10 7.57
C SER A 336 -12.09 1.58 7.48
N ARG A 337 -11.14 2.47 7.25
CA ARG A 337 -11.47 3.71 6.54
C ARG A 337 -11.48 3.37 5.06
N GLY A 338 -12.62 2.82 4.64
CA GLY A 338 -13.15 3.11 3.32
C GLY A 338 -13.60 4.56 3.25
N THR A 339 -13.97 4.96 2.03
CA THR A 339 -14.34 6.31 1.54
C THR A 339 -13.12 7.12 1.11
N CYS A 340 -12.87 7.40 -0.17
CA CYS A 340 -13.61 7.18 -1.42
C CYS A 340 -12.66 6.78 -2.55
#